data_AF-A0A510TS69-F1
#
_entry.id   AF-A0A510TS69-F1
#
_cell.length_a   1.000
_cell.length_b   1.000
_cell.length_c   1.000
_cell.angle_alpha   90.00
_cell.angle_beta   90.00
_cell.angle_gamma   90.00
#
_symmetry.space_group_name_H-M   'P 1'
#
loop_
_entity.id
_entity.type
_entity.pdbx_description
1 polymer ?
#
loop_
_entity_poly.entity_id
_entity_poly.type
_entity_poly.pdbx_seq_one_letter_code
_entity_poly.pdbx_strand_id
1 'polypeptide(L)'
;MSLPSWQKKLDGNRKVGSMARAALWLATEVGEGNIFTKADLRSAFSDVAQIDRRIRQLRDYGWRIDFSRDDPSLKQDEQRFVSRGADVWIPGQAKTPRHKNSLTAAQRQKVFQADGYLCRSCGIASGEEYGDDDVTQAVLNVARRKVVLADGSEEHQLVTECKRCGSGSGDREVNLEALLELVEDLSPMERRILAGWIAADRRSPEPIDRLWGLYRTLPEEARKAVAGALDDADAADGMDD
;
A
#
# COMPACT_ATOMS: atom_id res chain seq x y z
N MET A 1 -34.40 -4.36 1.49
CA MET A 1 -34.72 -4.04 0.08
C MET A 1 -34.01 -5.05 -0.81
N SER A 2 -34.68 -5.55 -1.85
CA SER A 2 -34.06 -6.45 -2.84
C SER A 2 -33.04 -5.68 -3.68
N LEU A 3 -31.85 -6.24 -3.87
CA LEU A 3 -30.81 -5.64 -4.72
C LEU A 3 -31.22 -5.74 -6.21
N PRO A 4 -30.92 -4.71 -7.02
CA PRO A 4 -31.09 -4.80 -8.47
C PRO A 4 -30.29 -5.97 -9.07
N SER A 5 -30.83 -6.60 -10.11
CA SER A 5 -30.11 -7.66 -10.83
C SER A 5 -28.88 -7.10 -11.56
N TRP A 6 -27.72 -7.70 -11.33
CA TRP A 6 -26.45 -7.34 -11.98
C TRP A 6 -26.42 -7.66 -13.49
N GLN A 7 -27.29 -8.56 -13.96
CA GLN A 7 -27.39 -8.96 -15.36
C GLN A 7 -28.08 -7.89 -16.21
N LYS A 8 -28.94 -7.06 -15.61
CA LYS A 8 -29.66 -6.01 -16.32
C LYS A 8 -28.72 -4.88 -16.70
N LYS A 9 -28.67 -4.58 -18.00
CA LYS A 9 -27.97 -3.42 -18.55
C LYS A 9 -28.77 -2.12 -18.45
N LEU A 10 -30.05 -2.23 -18.11
CA LEU A 10 -31.00 -1.12 -18.00
C LEU A 10 -31.75 -1.20 -16.67
N ASP A 11 -31.85 -0.05 -16.01
CA ASP A 11 -32.66 0.18 -14.83
C ASP A 11 -33.64 1.32 -15.17
N GLY A 12 -34.86 0.93 -15.59
CA GLY A 12 -35.76 1.81 -16.34
C GLY A 12 -35.12 2.24 -17.67
N ASN A 13 -35.06 3.55 -17.93
CA ASN A 13 -34.41 4.13 -19.12
C ASN A 13 -32.90 4.36 -18.96
N ARG A 14 -32.33 4.06 -17.79
CA ARG A 14 -30.92 4.35 -17.49
C ARG A 14 -30.05 3.14 -17.81
N LYS A 15 -28.99 3.34 -18.59
CA LYS A 15 -27.93 2.32 -18.77
C LYS A 15 -27.14 2.14 -17.48
N VAL A 16 -27.07 0.92 -16.97
CA VAL A 16 -26.26 0.56 -15.81
C VAL A 16 -24.84 0.27 -16.28
N GLY A 17 -23.87 1.03 -15.78
CA GLY A 17 -22.45 0.84 -16.11
C GLY A 17 -21.91 -0.50 -15.65
N SER A 18 -20.91 -1.04 -16.35
CA SER A 18 -20.30 -2.33 -16.01
C SER A 18 -19.67 -2.39 -14.61
N MET A 19 -19.19 -1.25 -14.09
CA MET A 19 -18.70 -1.15 -12.70
C MET A 19 -19.82 -1.37 -11.68
N ALA A 20 -21.00 -0.77 -11.90
CA ALA A 20 -22.15 -0.95 -11.02
C ALA A 20 -22.69 -2.39 -11.10
N ARG A 21 -22.70 -2.99 -12.29
CA ARG A 21 -23.04 -4.40 -12.46
C ARG A 21 -22.04 -5.33 -11.74
N ALA A 22 -20.74 -5.05 -11.83
CA ALA A 22 -19.71 -5.82 -11.11
C ALA A 22 -19.89 -5.73 -9.58
N ALA A 23 -20.19 -4.56 -9.06
CA ALA A 23 -20.47 -4.36 -7.64
C ALA A 23 -21.70 -5.14 -7.16
N LEU A 24 -22.77 -5.14 -7.96
CA LEU A 24 -23.97 -5.94 -7.68
C LEU A 24 -23.64 -7.44 -7.70
N TRP A 25 -22.88 -7.91 -8.69
CA TRP A 25 -22.46 -9.32 -8.76
C TRP A 25 -21.64 -9.76 -7.55
N LEU A 26 -20.68 -8.94 -7.10
CA LEU A 26 -19.94 -9.19 -5.87
C LEU A 26 -20.88 -9.28 -4.65
N ALA A 27 -21.83 -8.36 -4.54
CA ALA A 27 -22.76 -8.32 -3.42
C ALA A 27 -23.79 -9.47 -3.43
N THR A 28 -24.23 -9.95 -4.60
CA THR A 28 -25.31 -10.94 -4.71
C THR A 28 -24.82 -12.37 -4.92
N GLU A 29 -23.77 -12.58 -5.72
CA GLU A 29 -23.28 -13.92 -6.07
C GLU A 29 -22.10 -14.36 -5.20
N VAL A 30 -21.19 -13.43 -4.88
CA VAL A 30 -19.97 -13.77 -4.11
C VAL A 30 -20.23 -13.63 -2.61
N GLY A 31 -20.72 -12.48 -2.16
CA GLY A 31 -20.89 -12.16 -0.74
C GLY A 31 -19.58 -11.75 -0.05
N GLU A 32 -19.70 -10.91 0.98
CA GLU A 32 -18.55 -10.43 1.75
C GLU A 32 -17.83 -11.58 2.48
N GLY A 33 -16.50 -11.50 2.57
CA GLY A 33 -15.60 -12.52 3.11
C GLY A 33 -15.20 -13.62 2.12
N ASN A 34 -15.96 -13.82 1.04
CA ASN A 34 -15.79 -14.95 0.14
C ASN A 34 -14.76 -14.71 -0.97
N ILE A 35 -14.23 -15.82 -1.49
CA ILE A 35 -13.25 -15.84 -2.59
C ILE A 35 -13.98 -16.05 -3.92
N PHE A 36 -13.53 -15.36 -4.96
CA PHE A 36 -13.91 -15.58 -6.35
C PHE A 36 -12.67 -15.62 -7.23
N THR A 37 -12.75 -16.29 -8.37
CA THR A 37 -11.62 -16.35 -9.32
C THR A 37 -11.78 -15.34 -10.44
N LYS A 38 -10.65 -15.02 -11.11
CA LYS A 38 -10.67 -14.27 -12.37
C LYS A 38 -11.50 -14.97 -13.46
N ALA A 39 -11.59 -16.30 -13.42
CA ALA A 39 -12.39 -17.07 -14.36
C ALA A 39 -13.90 -16.86 -14.10
N ASP A 40 -14.33 -16.91 -12.84
CA ASP A 40 -15.74 -16.66 -12.45
C ASP A 40 -16.18 -15.27 -12.91
N LEU A 41 -15.33 -14.26 -12.66
CA LEU A 41 -15.60 -12.89 -13.07
C LEU A 41 -15.75 -12.76 -14.59
N ARG A 42 -14.86 -13.37 -15.37
CA ARG A 42 -14.91 -13.30 -16.84
C ARG A 42 -16.07 -14.10 -17.41
N SER A 43 -16.43 -15.21 -16.77
CA SER A 43 -17.61 -16.00 -17.13
C SER A 43 -18.89 -15.17 -16.91
N ALA A 44 -19.02 -14.52 -15.75
CA ALA A 44 -20.15 -13.65 -15.43
C ALA A 44 -20.26 -12.43 -16.37
N PHE A 45 -19.13 -11.89 -16.82
CA PHE A 45 -19.06 -10.68 -17.65
C PHE A 45 -18.38 -10.90 -18.99
N SER A 46 -18.77 -11.94 -19.72
CA SER A 46 -18.22 -12.28 -21.04
C SER A 46 -18.41 -11.16 -22.08
N ASP A 47 -19.40 -10.28 -21.88
CA ASP A 47 -19.71 -9.14 -22.73
C ASP A 47 -18.95 -7.85 -22.39
N VAL A 48 -18.14 -7.86 -21.33
CA VAL A 48 -17.43 -6.66 -20.84
C VAL A 48 -15.92 -6.85 -20.93
N ALA A 49 -15.31 -6.21 -21.93
CA ALA A 49 -13.86 -6.10 -21.99
C ALA A 49 -13.31 -5.36 -20.75
N GLN A 50 -12.20 -5.86 -20.22
CA GLN A 50 -11.51 -5.30 -19.04
C GLN A 50 -12.36 -5.25 -17.75
N ILE A 51 -13.23 -6.23 -17.49
CA ILE A 51 -14.00 -6.30 -16.24
C ILE A 51 -13.11 -6.25 -14.98
N ASP A 52 -11.92 -6.86 -15.03
CA ASP A 52 -10.90 -6.79 -13.97
C ASP A 52 -10.52 -5.33 -13.60
N ARG A 53 -10.54 -4.41 -14.58
CA ARG A 53 -10.30 -2.98 -14.33
C ARG A 53 -11.48 -2.34 -13.59
N ARG A 54 -12.71 -2.75 -13.88
CA ARG A 54 -13.93 -2.22 -13.26
C ARG A 54 -14.02 -2.64 -11.79
N ILE A 55 -13.68 -3.88 -11.49
CA ILE A 55 -13.53 -4.34 -10.10
C ILE A 55 -12.52 -3.48 -9.33
N ARG A 56 -11.35 -3.20 -9.92
CA ARG A 56 -10.34 -2.35 -9.27
C ARG A 56 -10.82 -0.91 -9.03
N GLN A 57 -11.66 -0.37 -9.89
CA GLN A 57 -12.25 0.97 -9.73
C GLN A 57 -13.20 1.06 -8.53
N LEU A 58 -13.79 -0.05 -8.09
CA LEU A 58 -14.65 -0.06 -6.90
C LEU A 58 -13.90 0.33 -5.62
N ARG A 59 -12.58 0.17 -5.59
CA ARG A 59 -11.74 0.65 -4.48
C ARG A 59 -11.87 2.15 -4.28
N ASP A 60 -12.03 2.93 -5.37
CA ASP A 60 -12.35 4.36 -5.29
C ASP A 60 -13.75 4.62 -4.72
N TYR A 61 -14.49 3.62 -4.24
CA TYR A 61 -15.79 3.80 -3.58
C TYR A 61 -15.84 3.05 -2.26
N GLY A 62 -14.66 2.74 -1.67
CA GLY A 62 -14.56 2.04 -0.39
C GLY A 62 -14.79 0.53 -0.46
N TRP A 63 -14.93 -0.05 -1.66
CA TRP A 63 -15.03 -1.50 -1.78
C TRP A 63 -13.66 -2.13 -1.58
N ARG A 64 -13.60 -3.13 -0.69
CA ARG A 64 -12.36 -3.83 -0.37
C ARG A 64 -12.34 -5.20 -1.02
N ILE A 65 -11.34 -5.39 -1.89
CA ILE A 65 -11.16 -6.60 -2.67
C ILE A 65 -9.67 -6.93 -2.61
N ASP A 66 -9.34 -8.02 -1.92
CA ASP A 66 -7.96 -8.45 -1.72
C ASP A 66 -7.53 -9.36 -2.88
N PHE A 67 -6.27 -9.22 -3.27
CA PHE A 67 -5.59 -10.09 -4.23
C PHE A 67 -4.51 -10.89 -3.48
N SER A 68 -3.87 -11.86 -4.12
CA SER A 68 -2.75 -12.63 -3.52
C SER A 68 -1.58 -11.82 -2.96
N ARG A 69 -1.44 -10.55 -3.39
CA ARG A 69 -0.45 -9.62 -2.82
C ARG A 69 -0.91 -8.98 -1.50
N ASP A 70 -2.21 -8.93 -1.26
CA ASP A 70 -2.86 -8.29 -0.13
C ASP A 70 -3.16 -9.35 0.97
N ASP A 71 -3.53 -10.58 0.57
CA ASP A 71 -3.79 -11.75 1.42
C ASP A 71 -2.98 -12.97 0.92
N PRO A 72 -1.92 -13.41 1.66
CA PRO A 72 -1.07 -14.53 1.27
C PRO A 72 -1.80 -15.88 1.16
N SER A 73 -3.00 -16.02 1.74
CA SER A 73 -3.79 -17.24 1.64
C SER A 73 -4.45 -17.43 0.27
N LEU A 74 -4.48 -16.39 -0.56
CA LEU A 74 -5.10 -16.41 -1.90
C LEU A 74 -4.12 -16.87 -2.98
N LYS A 75 -4.59 -17.72 -3.88
CA LYS A 75 -3.86 -18.05 -5.12
C LYS A 75 -3.82 -16.86 -6.08
N GLN A 76 -2.94 -16.94 -7.07
CA GLN A 76 -2.70 -15.85 -8.03
C GLN A 76 -3.93 -15.47 -8.88
N ASP A 77 -4.85 -16.41 -9.08
CA ASP A 77 -6.12 -16.24 -9.79
C ASP A 77 -7.31 -15.94 -8.88
N GLU A 78 -7.14 -16.07 -7.56
CA GLU A 78 -8.15 -15.84 -6.53
C GLU A 78 -8.14 -14.38 -6.06
N GLN A 79 -9.33 -13.90 -5.70
CA GLN A 79 -9.59 -12.59 -5.10
C GLN A 79 -10.62 -12.76 -3.99
N ARG A 80 -10.47 -12.03 -2.88
CA ARG A 80 -11.45 -12.04 -1.79
C ARG A 80 -12.25 -10.75 -1.81
N PHE A 81 -13.58 -10.86 -1.86
CA PHE A 81 -14.45 -9.71 -1.62
C PHE A 81 -14.56 -9.50 -0.12
N VAL A 82 -13.85 -8.52 0.45
CA VAL A 82 -13.74 -8.38 1.91
C VAL A 82 -14.91 -7.60 2.48
N SER A 83 -15.21 -6.44 1.92
CA SER A 83 -16.28 -5.58 2.42
C SER A 83 -16.86 -4.69 1.32
N ARG A 84 -18.18 -4.46 1.39
CA ARG A 84 -18.91 -3.55 0.51
C ARG A 84 -18.56 -2.09 0.82
N GLY A 85 -18.39 -1.31 -0.24
CA GLY A 85 -18.29 0.14 -0.17
C GLY A 85 -19.62 0.83 -0.50
N ALA A 86 -19.55 2.07 -0.97
CA ALA A 86 -20.72 2.82 -1.39
C ALA A 86 -21.48 2.15 -2.55
N ASP A 87 -22.81 2.30 -2.56
CA ASP A 87 -23.68 1.72 -3.58
C ASP A 87 -23.56 2.44 -4.92
N VAL A 88 -22.59 2.02 -5.73
CA VAL A 88 -22.26 2.61 -7.03
C VAL A 88 -23.37 2.51 -8.08
N TRP A 89 -24.42 1.72 -7.84
CA TRP A 89 -25.60 1.65 -8.70
C TRP A 89 -26.68 2.69 -8.36
N ILE A 90 -26.65 3.29 -7.15
CA ILE A 90 -27.60 4.32 -6.71
C ILE A 90 -27.06 5.70 -7.10
N PRO A 91 -27.75 6.45 -7.97
CA PRO A 91 -27.34 7.81 -8.34
C PRO A 91 -27.20 8.71 -7.10
N GLY A 92 -26.08 9.44 -7.01
CA GLY A 92 -25.84 10.41 -5.93
C GLY A 92 -25.36 9.82 -4.60
N GLN A 93 -25.45 8.50 -4.38
CA GLN A 93 -24.91 7.89 -3.15
C GLN A 93 -23.43 7.52 -3.24
N ALA A 94 -22.95 7.15 -4.43
CA ALA A 94 -21.52 6.98 -4.68
C ALA A 94 -20.84 8.34 -4.90
N LYS A 95 -20.58 9.08 -3.81
CA LYS A 95 -19.69 10.24 -3.88
C LYS A 95 -18.29 9.72 -4.23
N THR A 96 -17.70 10.25 -5.30
CA THR A 96 -16.27 10.05 -5.55
C THR A 96 -15.52 10.52 -4.29
N PRO A 97 -14.65 9.70 -3.69
CA PRO A 97 -13.91 10.07 -2.50
C PRO A 97 -13.16 11.37 -2.77
N ARG A 98 -12.96 12.15 -1.71
CA ARG A 98 -12.16 13.39 -1.78
C ARG A 98 -10.76 13.16 -2.37
N HIS A 99 -10.25 11.93 -2.31
CA HIS A 99 -8.96 11.54 -2.89
C HIS A 99 -9.10 10.26 -3.71
N LYS A 100 -8.61 10.27 -4.96
CA LYS A 100 -8.48 9.03 -5.75
C LYS A 100 -7.51 8.07 -5.05
N ASN A 101 -7.76 6.78 -5.13
CA ASN A 101 -6.81 5.78 -4.64
C ASN A 101 -5.58 5.64 -5.54
N SER A 102 -5.68 6.08 -6.79
CA SER A 102 -4.53 6.12 -7.69
C SER A 102 -3.61 7.31 -7.41
N LEU A 103 -2.37 7.04 -7.01
CA LEU A 103 -1.29 8.04 -7.03
C LEU A 103 -0.69 8.16 -8.44
N THR A 104 -0.25 9.35 -8.83
CA THR A 104 0.58 9.53 -10.03
C THR A 104 2.00 9.02 -9.79
N ALA A 105 2.77 8.82 -10.86
CA ALA A 105 4.19 8.45 -10.74
C ALA A 105 4.99 9.53 -10.00
N ALA A 106 4.72 10.81 -10.29
CA ALA A 106 5.36 11.93 -9.61
C ALA A 106 5.03 12.00 -8.12
N GLN A 107 3.77 11.73 -7.74
CA GLN A 107 3.38 11.64 -6.32
C GLN A 107 4.10 10.50 -5.60
N ARG A 108 4.18 9.31 -6.23
CA ARG A 108 4.94 8.18 -5.68
C ARG A 108 6.42 8.52 -5.49
N GLN A 109 7.04 9.13 -6.50
CA GLN A 109 8.44 9.52 -6.43
C GLN A 109 8.71 10.50 -5.28
N LYS A 110 7.80 11.46 -5.06
CA LYS A 110 7.94 12.43 -3.97
C LYS A 110 7.88 11.76 -2.60
N VAL A 111 7.02 10.75 -2.42
CA VAL A 111 6.93 9.97 -1.17
C VAL A 111 8.20 9.14 -0.97
N PHE A 112 8.64 8.39 -1.99
CA PHE A 112 9.89 7.62 -1.90
C PHE A 112 11.10 8.51 -1.55
N GLN A 113 11.21 9.67 -2.18
CA GLN A 113 12.29 10.62 -1.89
C GLN A 113 12.22 11.16 -0.46
N ALA A 114 11.02 11.52 0.02
CA ALA A 114 10.82 11.99 1.39
C ALA A 114 11.20 10.92 2.42
N ASP A 115 10.87 9.66 2.13
CA ASP A 115 11.17 8.52 2.99
C ASP A 115 12.60 7.96 2.79
N GLY A 116 13.43 8.60 1.96
CA GLY A 116 14.81 8.19 1.72
C GLY A 116 14.96 6.87 0.95
N TYR A 117 13.92 6.45 0.23
CA TYR A 117 13.85 5.16 -0.47
C TYR A 117 13.97 3.94 0.47
N LEU A 118 13.53 4.10 1.72
CA LEU A 118 13.49 3.04 2.74
C LEU A 118 12.04 2.79 3.19
N CYS A 119 11.76 1.56 3.61
CA CYS A 119 10.51 1.25 4.29
C CYS A 119 10.42 2.02 5.62
N ARG A 120 9.38 2.84 5.81
CA ARG A 120 9.15 3.61 7.05
C ARG A 120 8.81 2.76 8.26
N SER A 121 8.44 1.49 8.04
CA SER A 121 8.06 0.56 9.10
C SER A 121 9.22 -0.33 9.57
N CYS A 122 10.07 -0.85 8.67
CA CYS A 122 11.17 -1.75 9.02
C CYS A 122 12.58 -1.31 8.57
N GLY A 123 12.71 -0.22 7.80
CA GLY A 123 14.00 0.31 7.35
C GLY A 123 14.58 -0.31 6.08
N ILE A 124 14.04 -1.43 5.57
CA ILE A 124 14.58 -2.10 4.38
C ILE A 124 14.47 -1.25 3.10
N ALA A 125 15.51 -1.26 2.28
CA ALA A 125 15.56 -0.64 0.96
C ALA A 125 15.05 -1.60 -0.14
N SER A 126 14.78 -1.05 -1.32
CA SER A 126 14.36 -1.85 -2.47
C SER A 126 15.50 -2.78 -2.93
N GLY A 127 15.16 -4.05 -3.19
CA GLY A 127 16.08 -5.05 -3.69
C GLY A 127 16.99 -5.67 -2.63
N GLU A 128 16.80 -5.37 -1.35
CA GLU A 128 17.43 -6.10 -0.24
C GLU A 128 16.64 -7.38 0.06
N GLU A 129 17.32 -8.43 0.50
CA GLU A 129 16.65 -9.66 0.95
C GLU A 129 16.03 -9.43 2.33
N TYR A 130 14.85 -9.99 2.58
CA TYR A 130 14.18 -9.81 3.86
C TYR A 130 14.84 -10.57 5.03
N GLY A 131 15.85 -11.41 4.76
CA GLY A 131 16.44 -12.32 5.72
C GLY A 131 15.55 -13.53 6.03
N ASP A 132 16.09 -14.45 6.84
CA ASP A 132 15.46 -15.66 7.35
C ASP A 132 15.05 -16.69 6.27
N ASP A 133 16.05 -17.27 5.59
CA ASP A 133 15.90 -18.33 4.57
C ASP A 133 15.05 -17.97 3.34
N ASP A 134 14.66 -16.69 3.21
CA ASP A 134 13.86 -16.17 2.10
C ASP A 134 14.73 -15.34 1.15
N VAL A 135 14.98 -15.89 -0.05
CA VAL A 135 15.63 -15.19 -1.18
C VAL A 135 14.74 -14.11 -1.82
N THR A 136 13.54 -13.86 -1.27
CA THR A 136 12.67 -12.80 -1.74
C THR A 136 13.25 -11.44 -1.45
N GLN A 137 13.45 -10.67 -2.52
CA GLN A 137 13.87 -9.29 -2.43
C GLN A 137 12.70 -8.36 -2.11
N ALA A 138 13.00 -7.34 -1.32
CA ALA A 138 12.07 -6.29 -0.93
C ALA A 138 11.69 -5.44 -2.13
N VAL A 139 10.38 -5.27 -2.30
CA VAL A 139 9.80 -4.32 -3.25
C VAL A 139 9.09 -3.27 -2.44
N LEU A 140 9.50 -2.01 -2.63
CA LEU A 140 8.87 -0.86 -1.99
C LEU A 140 7.65 -0.41 -2.78
N ASN A 141 6.63 0.04 -2.06
CA ASN A 141 5.44 0.65 -2.61
C ASN A 141 5.03 1.84 -1.74
N VAL A 142 4.18 2.71 -2.28
CA VAL A 142 3.51 3.75 -1.49
C VAL A 142 2.20 3.19 -0.97
N ALA A 143 2.11 3.07 0.34
CA ALA A 143 0.91 2.73 1.08
C ALA A 143 0.18 4.02 1.51
N ARG A 144 -1.13 3.88 1.73
CA ARG A 144 -1.96 4.92 2.33
C ARG A 144 -2.38 4.43 3.70
N ARG A 145 -2.01 5.18 4.74
CA ARG A 145 -2.26 4.85 6.14
C ARG A 145 -3.34 5.78 6.67
N LYS A 146 -4.40 5.22 7.23
CA LYS A 146 -5.43 6.00 7.93
C LYS A 146 -4.87 6.39 9.29
N VAL A 147 -5.00 7.65 9.67
CA VAL A 147 -4.55 8.19 10.95
C VAL A 147 -5.75 8.84 11.63
N VAL A 148 -6.05 8.42 12.84
CA VAL A 148 -7.06 9.07 13.70
C VAL A 148 -6.32 10.01 14.65
N LEU A 149 -6.63 11.29 14.56
CA LEU A 149 -6.05 12.34 15.39
C LEU A 149 -6.74 12.40 16.76
N ALA A 150 -6.15 13.14 17.70
CA ALA A 150 -6.66 13.25 19.08
C ALA A 150 -8.05 13.90 19.18
N ASP A 151 -8.45 14.69 18.18
CA ASP A 151 -9.80 15.27 18.09
C ASP A 151 -10.83 14.32 17.42
N GLY A 152 -10.41 13.09 17.11
CA GLY A 152 -11.20 12.08 16.41
C GLY A 152 -11.29 12.29 14.90
N SER A 153 -10.64 13.32 14.35
CA SER A 153 -10.60 13.52 12.90
C SER A 153 -9.69 12.50 12.21
N GLU A 154 -9.99 12.22 10.94
CA GLU A 154 -9.29 11.22 10.15
C GLU A 154 -8.45 11.86 9.04
N GLU A 155 -7.20 11.44 8.92
CA GLU A 155 -6.32 11.78 7.82
C GLU A 155 -5.76 10.54 7.13
N HIS A 156 -5.34 10.70 5.88
CA HIS A 156 -4.64 9.65 5.15
C HIS A 156 -3.23 10.09 4.81
N GLN A 157 -2.25 9.46 5.46
CA GLN A 157 -0.84 9.70 5.20
C GLN A 157 -0.30 8.74 4.15
N LEU A 158 0.55 9.24 3.25
CA LEU A 158 1.25 8.43 2.26
C LEU A 158 2.63 8.07 2.80
N VAL A 159 2.96 6.78 2.80
CA VAL A 159 4.23 6.28 3.35
C VAL A 159 4.82 5.20 2.46
N THR A 160 6.15 5.13 2.41
CA THR A 160 6.90 4.08 1.75
C THR A 160 6.95 2.84 2.63
N GLU A 161 6.48 1.71 2.10
CA GLU A 161 6.51 0.43 2.80
C GLU A 161 6.98 -0.69 1.88
N CYS A 162 7.72 -1.64 2.44
CA CYS A 162 8.03 -2.89 1.75
C CYS A 162 6.80 -3.79 1.67
N LYS A 163 6.81 -4.77 0.76
CA LYS A 163 5.71 -5.74 0.63
C LYS A 163 5.33 -6.40 1.97
N ARG A 164 6.28 -6.76 2.84
CA ARG A 164 5.95 -7.40 4.14
C ARG A 164 5.24 -6.42 5.09
N CYS A 165 5.76 -5.21 5.27
CA CYS A 165 5.14 -4.21 6.14
C CYS A 165 3.81 -3.68 5.59
N GLY A 166 3.72 -3.54 4.27
CA GLY A 166 2.50 -3.10 3.56
C GLY A 166 1.50 -4.22 3.30
N SER A 167 1.90 -5.50 3.45
CA SER A 167 0.96 -6.63 3.43
C SER A 167 0.18 -6.67 4.74
N GLY A 168 -1.11 -6.95 4.63
CA GLY A 168 -2.09 -6.68 5.68
C GLY A 168 -3.21 -5.90 5.03
N SER A 169 -4.24 -6.63 4.61
CA SER A 169 -5.39 -6.00 4.02
C SER A 169 -6.09 -5.14 5.07
N GLY A 170 -6.35 -3.89 4.72
CA GLY A 170 -7.13 -2.93 5.50
C GLY A 170 -6.51 -1.55 5.51
N ASP A 171 -7.36 -0.53 5.68
CA ASP A 171 -6.88 0.75 6.19
C ASP A 171 -6.22 0.45 7.53
N ARG A 172 -4.88 0.34 7.54
CA ARG A 172 -4.08 0.18 8.75
C ARG A 172 -4.20 1.51 9.49
N GLU A 173 -5.19 1.56 10.36
CA GLU A 173 -5.50 2.70 11.19
C GLU A 173 -4.42 2.83 12.27
N VAL A 174 -3.84 4.03 12.35
CA VAL A 174 -3.01 4.42 13.49
C VAL A 174 -3.79 5.46 14.27
N ASN A 175 -4.11 5.14 15.52
CA ASN A 175 -4.74 6.08 16.42
C ASN A 175 -3.66 6.80 17.24
N LEU A 176 -3.65 8.13 17.19
CA LEU A 176 -2.66 8.96 17.88
C LEU A 176 -2.73 8.81 19.40
N GLU A 177 -3.94 8.77 19.97
CA GLU A 177 -4.14 8.62 21.41
C GLU A 177 -3.59 7.28 21.90
N ALA A 178 -3.93 6.18 21.22
CA ALA A 178 -3.38 4.86 21.52
C ALA A 178 -1.85 4.80 21.37
N LEU A 179 -1.28 5.56 20.42
CA LEU A 179 0.18 5.64 20.26
C LEU A 179 0.82 6.41 21.43
N LEU A 180 0.18 7.48 21.91
CA LEU A 180 0.67 8.24 23.06
C LEU A 180 0.65 7.40 24.34
N GLU A 181 -0.38 6.58 24.56
CA GLU A 181 -0.43 5.61 25.66
C GLU A 181 0.77 4.64 25.61
N LEU A 182 1.09 4.09 24.43
CA LEU A 182 2.27 3.23 24.28
C LEU A 182 3.60 3.96 24.59
N VAL A 183 3.69 5.26 24.30
CA VAL A 183 4.85 6.07 24.64
C VAL A 183 4.94 6.31 26.15
N GLU A 184 3.81 6.39 26.85
CA GLU A 184 3.77 6.48 28.31
C GLU A 184 4.25 5.22 29.01
N ASP A 185 4.18 4.06 28.36
CA ASP A 185 4.70 2.80 28.89
C ASP A 185 6.22 2.64 28.71
N LEU A 186 6.86 3.46 27.87
CA LEU A 186 8.30 3.39 27.63
C LEU A 186 9.11 3.88 28.85
N SER A 187 10.25 3.25 29.10
CA SER A 187 11.24 3.73 30.07
C SER A 187 11.82 5.10 29.66
N PRO A 188 12.40 5.87 30.60
CA PRO A 188 13.04 7.15 30.27
C PRO A 188 14.15 7.04 29.21
N MET A 189 14.85 5.91 29.15
CA MET A 189 15.88 5.67 28.14
C MET A 189 15.27 5.46 26.76
N GLU A 190 14.25 4.58 26.66
CA GLU A 190 13.54 4.32 25.39
C GLU A 190 12.88 5.59 24.85
N ARG A 191 12.30 6.43 25.71
CA ARG A 191 11.75 7.73 25.29
C ARG A 191 12.81 8.66 24.72
N ARG A 192 14.03 8.69 25.28
CA ARG A 192 15.14 9.50 24.72
C ARG A 192 15.57 9.00 23.35
N ILE A 193 15.66 7.68 23.19
CA ILE A 193 15.97 7.05 21.90
C ILE A 193 14.90 7.41 20.87
N LEU A 194 13.62 7.22 21.21
CA LEU A 194 12.49 7.57 20.36
C LEU A 194 12.45 9.07 20.05
N ALA A 195 12.69 9.94 21.02
CA ALA A 195 12.73 11.39 20.81
C ALA A 195 13.86 11.79 19.84
N GLY A 196 15.02 11.13 19.91
CA GLY A 196 16.09 11.29 18.93
C GLY A 196 15.65 10.91 17.52
N TRP A 197 14.93 9.79 17.38
CA TRP A 197 14.37 9.36 16.09
C TRP A 197 13.30 10.32 15.56
N ILE A 198 12.42 10.83 16.43
CA ILE A 198 11.39 11.81 16.06
C ILE A 198 12.04 13.11 15.60
N ALA A 199 13.05 13.61 16.31
CA ALA A 199 13.78 14.82 15.92
C ALA A 199 14.47 14.67 14.55
N ALA A 200 14.90 13.45 14.21
CA ALA A 200 15.47 13.13 12.90
C ALA A 200 14.41 12.81 11.80
N ASP A 201 13.13 12.76 12.16
CA ASP A 201 12.00 12.27 11.35
C ASP A 201 12.23 10.88 10.73
N ARG A 202 12.96 10.00 11.43
CA ARG A 202 13.22 8.62 11.02
C ARG A 202 13.74 7.79 12.19
N ARG A 203 13.34 6.51 12.27
CA ARG A 203 13.95 5.52 13.17
C ARG A 203 15.40 5.33 12.76
N SER A 204 16.34 5.96 13.46
CA SER A 204 17.73 6.26 13.00
C SER A 204 18.29 5.19 12.07
N PRO A 205 18.13 5.35 10.75
CA PRO A 205 19.08 4.83 9.82
C PRO A 205 20.24 5.83 9.93
N GLU A 206 21.41 5.35 10.33
CA GLU A 206 22.61 6.18 10.32
C GLU A 206 22.75 6.84 8.93
N PRO A 207 23.45 7.97 8.77
CA PRO A 207 23.64 8.59 7.45
C PRO A 207 24.04 7.59 6.35
N ILE A 208 24.75 6.54 6.73
CA ILE A 208 25.13 5.40 5.89
C ILE A 208 23.94 4.59 5.35
N ASP A 209 22.86 4.39 6.10
CA ASP A 209 21.68 3.63 5.66
C ASP A 209 20.88 4.41 4.61
N ARG A 210 20.85 5.75 4.73
CA ARG A 210 20.28 6.61 3.68
C ARG A 210 21.16 6.59 2.43
N LEU A 211 22.48 6.66 2.61
CA LEU A 211 23.42 6.52 1.50
C LEU A 211 23.28 5.16 0.83
N TRP A 212 23.07 4.10 1.60
CA TRP A 212 22.80 2.75 1.12
C TRP A 212 21.51 2.69 0.31
N GLY A 213 20.40 3.20 0.85
CA GLY A 213 19.13 3.28 0.13
C GLY A 213 19.27 4.01 -1.21
N LEU A 214 19.98 5.14 -1.24
CA LEU A 214 20.28 5.88 -2.47
C LEU A 214 21.21 5.11 -3.42
N TYR A 215 22.29 4.53 -2.89
CA TYR A 215 23.24 3.69 -3.63
C TYR A 215 22.52 2.55 -4.36
N ARG A 216 21.53 1.92 -3.72
CA ARG A 216 20.72 0.85 -4.31
C ARG A 216 19.84 1.31 -5.48
N THR A 217 19.57 2.61 -5.61
CA THR A 217 18.85 3.19 -6.77
C THR A 217 19.75 3.45 -7.97
N LEU A 218 21.08 3.44 -7.81
CA LEU A 218 22.02 3.71 -8.89
C LEU A 218 22.09 2.55 -9.89
N PRO A 219 22.31 2.84 -11.20
CA PRO A 219 22.69 1.83 -12.18
C PRO A 219 23.99 1.11 -11.79
N GLU A 220 24.20 -0.10 -12.33
CA GLU A 220 25.33 -0.95 -11.97
C GLU A 220 26.70 -0.25 -12.06
N GLU A 221 26.97 0.45 -13.17
CA GLU A 221 28.24 1.15 -13.37
C GLU A 221 28.45 2.30 -12.37
N ALA A 222 27.39 3.01 -12.00
CA ALA A 222 27.47 4.07 -10.99
C ALA A 222 27.69 3.49 -9.58
N ARG A 223 27.14 2.29 -9.28
CA ARG A 223 27.44 1.59 -8.03
C ARG A 223 28.90 1.16 -7.95
N LYS A 224 29.49 0.67 -9.04
CA LYS A 224 30.93 0.34 -9.11
C LYS A 224 31.79 1.57 -8.85
N ALA A 225 31.42 2.72 -9.42
CA ALA A 225 32.14 3.98 -9.18
C ALA A 225 32.09 4.41 -7.71
N VAL A 226 30.93 4.29 -7.04
CA VAL A 226 30.82 4.58 -5.60
C VAL A 226 31.66 3.60 -4.77
N ALA A 227 31.68 2.31 -5.13
CA ALA A 227 32.50 1.31 -4.45
C ALA A 227 34.00 1.63 -4.59
N GLY A 228 34.49 1.89 -5.81
CA GLY A 228 35.89 2.24 -6.03
C GLY A 228 36.31 3.52 -5.31
N ALA A 229 35.43 4.52 -5.21
CA ALA A 229 35.72 5.74 -4.47
C ALA A 229 35.88 5.52 -2.95
N LEU A 230 35.20 4.50 -2.39
CA LEU A 230 35.39 4.11 -0.98
C LEU A 230 36.72 3.37 -0.81
N ASP A 231 37.04 2.44 -1.71
CA ASP A 231 38.31 1.70 -1.69
C ASP A 231 39.53 2.64 -1.79
N ASP A 232 39.46 3.65 -2.66
CA ASP A 232 40.52 4.66 -2.84
C ASP A 232 40.68 5.57 -1.60
N ALA A 233 39.58 5.91 -0.92
CA ALA A 233 39.60 6.73 0.28
C ALA A 233 40.25 5.98 1.46
N ASP A 234 39.88 4.72 1.67
CA ASP A 234 40.46 3.87 2.71
C ASP A 234 41.96 3.62 2.47
N ALA A 235 42.38 3.49 1.21
CA ALA A 235 43.79 3.35 0.84
C ALA A 235 44.61 4.63 1.09
N ALA A 236 44.00 5.82 0.98
CA ALA A 236 44.66 7.09 1.27
C ALA A 236 44.83 7.32 2.78
N ASP A 237 43.82 6.97 3.59
CA ASP A 237 43.88 7.13 5.06
C ASP A 237 44.83 6.11 5.71
N GLY A 238 45.05 4.93 5.11
CA GLY A 238 45.98 3.92 5.59
C GLY A 238 47.46 4.13 5.23
N MET A 239 47.81 5.21 4.51
CA MET A 239 49.18 5.51 4.08
C MET A 239 49.89 6.54 4.99
N ASP A 240 49.17 7.12 5.96
CA ASP A 240 49.64 8.14 6.92
C ASP A 240 49.96 7.58 8.34
N ASP A 241 49.85 6.26 8.55
CA ASP A 241 50.26 5.52 9.77
C ASP A 241 51.55 4.71 9.56
#